data_AF-A0A1B8WLK2-F1
#
_entry.id   AF-A0A1B8WLK2-F1
#
_cell.length_a   1.000
_cell.length_b   1.000
_cell.length_c   1.000
_cell.angle_alpha   90.00
_cell.angle_beta   90.00
_cell.angle_gamma   90.00
#
_symmetry.space_group_name_H-M   'P 1'
#
loop_
_entity.id
_entity.type
_entity.pdbx_description
1 polymer ?
#
loop_
_entity_poly.entity_id
_entity_poly.type
_entity_poly.pdbx_seq_one_letter_code
_entity_poly.pdbx_strand_id
1 'polypeptide(L)'
;MEPTFSRIRGKETSIKTAAISQLTQGQQALCMFRVMYDHAKNSSSEYYAWISYLLDKPSYWNGVTGGLRFFGDAPMLELLKDTEKVLKARNDKLGLQWSDAAFNDLGHDDVLLSTVNLLFERFLLIAPNSLKLISTYIRSNPQQFVEIENE
;
A
#
# COMPACT_ATOMS: atom_id res chain seq x y z
N MET A 1 -15.20 -6.85 -0.17
CA MET A 1 -13.80 -7.00 -0.68
C MET A 1 -13.28 -8.43 -0.65
N GLU A 2 -13.62 -9.28 0.33
CA GLU A 2 -13.09 -10.66 0.37
C GLU A 2 -13.31 -11.50 -0.92
N PRO A 3 -14.45 -11.41 -1.63
CA PRO A 3 -14.61 -12.10 -2.92
C PRO A 3 -13.56 -11.69 -3.95
N THR A 4 -13.21 -10.41 -4.01
CA THR A 4 -12.15 -9.87 -4.86
C THR A 4 -10.78 -10.41 -4.44
N PHE A 5 -10.48 -10.44 -3.13
CA PHE A 5 -9.21 -10.96 -2.63
C PHE A 5 -8.99 -12.43 -2.94
N SER A 6 -10.04 -13.25 -2.84
CA SER A 6 -10.02 -14.66 -3.24
C SER A 6 -9.69 -14.86 -4.73
N ARG A 7 -10.05 -13.89 -5.59
CA ARG A 7 -9.74 -13.93 -7.03
C ARG A 7 -8.32 -13.51 -7.37
N ILE A 8 -7.62 -12.78 -6.50
CA ILE A 8 -6.29 -12.21 -6.80
C ILE A 8 -5.15 -12.83 -5.97
N ARG A 9 -5.43 -13.42 -4.81
CA ARG A 9 -4.39 -13.99 -3.93
C ARG A 9 -3.68 -15.17 -4.63
N GLY A 10 -2.34 -15.10 -4.67
CA GLY A 10 -1.50 -16.14 -5.26
C GLY A 10 -1.68 -16.35 -6.78
N LYS A 11 -2.33 -15.43 -7.49
CA LYS A 11 -2.53 -15.50 -8.94
C LYS A 11 -1.48 -14.69 -9.71
N GLU A 12 -1.38 -14.99 -11.00
CA GLU A 12 -0.55 -14.23 -11.96
C GLU A 12 -1.01 -12.76 -12.09
N THR A 13 -0.08 -11.86 -12.40
CA THR A 13 -0.34 -10.42 -12.52
C THR A 13 -1.47 -10.09 -13.50
N SER A 14 -1.58 -10.83 -14.61
CA SER A 14 -2.63 -10.66 -15.61
C SER A 14 -4.02 -10.93 -15.04
N ILE A 15 -4.16 -12.00 -14.25
CA ILE A 15 -5.42 -12.37 -13.58
C ILE A 15 -5.80 -11.31 -12.54
N LYS A 16 -4.82 -10.84 -11.75
CA LYS A 16 -5.07 -9.77 -10.76
C LYS A 16 -5.55 -8.49 -11.44
N THR A 17 -4.90 -8.09 -12.52
CA THR A 17 -5.24 -6.87 -13.28
C THR A 17 -6.66 -6.96 -13.85
N ALA A 18 -7.01 -8.10 -14.46
CA ALA A 18 -8.35 -8.32 -15.01
C ALA A 18 -9.45 -8.34 -13.93
N ALA A 19 -9.17 -8.90 -12.75
CA ALA A 19 -10.12 -8.88 -11.64
C ALA A 19 -10.31 -7.46 -11.07
N ILE A 20 -9.23 -6.67 -10.97
CA ILE A 20 -9.27 -5.30 -10.46
C ILE A 20 -9.97 -4.35 -11.46
N SER A 21 -9.76 -4.52 -12.76
CA SER A 21 -10.38 -3.66 -13.78
C SER A 21 -11.92 -3.79 -13.86
N GLN A 22 -12.47 -4.88 -13.36
CA GLN A 22 -13.93 -5.09 -13.26
C GLN A 22 -14.57 -4.37 -12.06
N LEU A 23 -13.76 -3.82 -11.16
CA LEU A 23 -14.25 -3.12 -9.97
C LEU A 23 -14.61 -1.67 -10.29
N THR A 24 -15.52 -1.09 -9.51
CA THR A 24 -15.76 0.35 -9.53
C THR A 24 -14.50 1.12 -9.11
N GLN A 25 -14.43 2.42 -9.42
CA GLN A 25 -13.30 3.26 -8.98
C GLN A 25 -13.09 3.21 -7.45
N GLY A 26 -14.17 3.29 -6.67
CA GLY A 26 -14.10 3.19 -5.20
C GLY A 26 -13.55 1.84 -4.73
N GLN A 27 -14.03 0.73 -5.32
CA GLN A 27 -13.54 -0.60 -4.99
C GLN A 27 -12.07 -0.82 -5.40
N GLN A 28 -11.63 -0.26 -6.55
CA GLN A 28 -10.22 -0.29 -6.95
C GLN A 28 -9.34 0.45 -5.94
N ALA A 29 -9.74 1.68 -5.56
CA ALA A 29 -9.02 2.47 -4.57
C ALA A 29 -8.92 1.74 -3.22
N LEU A 30 -10.04 1.17 -2.74
CA LEU A 30 -10.08 0.39 -1.51
C LEU A 30 -9.23 -0.88 -1.59
N CYS A 31 -9.26 -1.58 -2.73
CA CYS A 31 -8.45 -2.77 -2.97
C CYS A 31 -6.97 -2.45 -2.83
N MET A 32 -6.50 -1.40 -3.52
CA MET A 32 -5.10 -1.00 -3.49
C MET A 32 -4.65 -0.51 -2.11
N PHE A 33 -5.49 0.25 -1.40
CA PHE A 33 -5.20 0.63 -0.01
C PHE A 33 -5.04 -0.60 0.88
N ARG A 34 -5.97 -1.56 0.83
CA ARG A 34 -5.91 -2.78 1.65
C ARG A 34 -4.70 -3.64 1.32
N VAL A 35 -4.34 -3.78 0.04
CA VAL A 35 -3.12 -4.48 -0.39
C VAL A 35 -1.87 -3.84 0.22
N MET A 36 -1.78 -2.50 0.27
CA MET A 36 -0.68 -1.83 0.95
C MET A 36 -0.74 -2.05 2.47
N TYR A 37 -1.87 -1.71 3.09
CA TYR A 37 -2.02 -1.68 4.54
C TYR A 37 -1.88 -3.07 5.19
N ASP A 38 -2.56 -4.09 4.67
CA ASP A 38 -2.60 -5.41 5.30
C ASP A 38 -1.24 -6.13 5.25
N HIS A 39 -0.36 -5.78 4.29
CA HIS A 39 0.99 -6.31 4.19
C HIS A 39 2.04 -5.48 4.92
N ALA A 40 1.82 -4.19 5.15
CA ALA A 40 2.82 -3.29 5.73
C ALA A 40 2.70 -3.10 7.25
N LYS A 41 1.59 -3.53 7.87
CA LYS A 41 1.23 -3.09 9.23
C LYS A 41 1.80 -3.86 10.41
N ASN A 42 2.29 -5.10 10.26
CA ASN A 42 2.62 -5.91 11.45
C ASN A 42 4.07 -5.75 11.93
N SER A 43 5.01 -5.31 11.09
CA SER A 43 6.38 -5.00 11.51
C SER A 43 7.10 -4.02 10.58
N SER A 44 8.20 -3.43 11.05
CA SER A 44 9.07 -2.58 10.22
C SER A 44 9.74 -3.36 9.08
N SER A 45 10.08 -4.64 9.27
CA SER A 45 10.58 -5.52 8.20
C SER A 45 9.54 -5.75 7.11
N GLU A 46 8.29 -6.04 7.50
CA GLU A 46 7.18 -6.17 6.54
C GLU A 46 6.93 -4.84 5.81
N TYR A 47 6.90 -3.72 6.53
CA TYR A 47 6.77 -2.39 5.95
C TYR A 47 7.86 -2.13 4.90
N TYR A 48 9.13 -2.32 5.26
CA TYR A 48 10.26 -2.11 4.35
C TYR A 48 10.20 -2.99 3.10
N ALA A 49 10.04 -4.30 3.28
CA ALA A 49 10.02 -5.25 2.17
C ALA A 49 8.83 -4.98 1.25
N TRP A 50 7.65 -4.69 1.83
CA TRP A 50 6.44 -4.47 1.05
C TRP A 50 6.44 -3.14 0.30
N ILE A 51 6.87 -2.04 0.93
CA ILE A 51 6.98 -0.75 0.23
C ILE A 51 8.02 -0.83 -0.89
N SER A 52 9.15 -1.50 -0.66
CA SER A 52 10.17 -1.73 -1.71
C SER A 52 9.59 -2.56 -2.87
N TYR A 53 8.82 -3.61 -2.59
CA TYR A 53 8.12 -4.38 -3.61
C TYR A 53 7.13 -3.53 -4.42
N LEU A 54 6.38 -2.63 -3.78
CA LEU A 54 5.47 -1.72 -4.48
C LEU A 54 6.24 -0.77 -5.41
N LEU A 55 7.37 -0.22 -4.95
CA LEU A 55 8.24 0.67 -5.74
C LEU A 55 8.89 -0.03 -6.93
N ASP A 56 9.21 -1.32 -6.81
CA ASP A 56 9.67 -2.17 -7.92
C ASP A 56 8.59 -2.40 -9.00
N LYS A 57 7.31 -2.23 -8.65
CA LYS A 57 6.15 -2.50 -9.51
C LYS A 57 5.33 -1.23 -9.75
N PRO A 58 5.67 -0.42 -10.78
CA PRO A 58 5.02 0.87 -11.02
C PRO A 58 3.49 0.84 -11.08
N SER A 59 2.89 -0.23 -11.61
CA SER A 59 1.43 -0.37 -11.64
C SER A 59 0.80 -0.48 -10.24
N TYR A 60 1.43 -1.21 -9.32
CA TYR A 60 0.97 -1.29 -7.94
C TYR A 60 1.21 0.01 -7.19
N TRP A 61 2.39 0.63 -7.33
CA TRP A 61 2.67 1.95 -6.73
C TRP A 61 1.65 3.00 -7.18
N ASN A 62 1.37 3.06 -8.47
CA ASN A 62 0.37 3.97 -9.04
C ASN A 62 -1.03 3.66 -8.52
N GLY A 63 -1.40 2.38 -8.39
CA GLY A 63 -2.68 1.97 -7.82
C GLY A 63 -2.83 2.39 -6.35
N VAL A 64 -1.80 2.19 -5.52
CA VAL A 64 -1.79 2.59 -4.11
C VAL A 64 -1.87 4.11 -3.97
N THR A 65 -0.95 4.84 -4.59
CA THR A 65 -0.93 6.32 -4.49
C THR A 65 -2.16 6.95 -5.13
N GLY A 66 -2.70 6.34 -6.20
CA GLY A 66 -3.98 6.71 -6.81
C GLY A 66 -5.16 6.52 -5.88
N GLY A 67 -5.21 5.40 -5.16
CA GLY A 67 -6.23 5.15 -4.13
C GLY A 67 -6.16 6.15 -2.98
N LEU A 68 -4.96 6.49 -2.50
CA LEU A 68 -4.78 7.52 -1.47
C LEU A 68 -5.26 8.89 -1.95
N ARG A 69 -4.93 9.28 -3.19
CA ARG A 69 -5.45 10.52 -3.80
C ARG A 69 -6.98 10.50 -3.92
N PHE A 70 -7.56 9.38 -4.33
CA PHE A 70 -9.01 9.22 -4.46
C PHE A 70 -9.73 9.45 -3.13
N PHE A 71 -9.21 8.91 -2.02
CA PHE A 71 -9.79 9.14 -0.69
C PHE A 71 -9.42 10.50 -0.07
N GLY A 72 -8.48 11.25 -0.66
CA GLY A 72 -7.98 12.50 -0.08
C GLY A 72 -7.02 12.28 1.09
N ASP A 73 -6.37 11.12 1.18
CA ASP A 73 -5.44 10.76 2.26
C ASP A 73 -4.03 11.33 2.01
N ALA A 74 -3.94 12.66 2.07
CA ALA A 74 -2.67 13.37 1.89
C ALA A 74 -1.58 12.96 2.90
N PRO A 75 -1.86 12.79 4.21
CA PRO A 75 -0.83 12.40 5.18
C PRO A 75 -0.17 11.05 4.85
N MET A 76 -0.96 10.03 4.50
CA MET A 76 -0.41 8.72 4.12
C MET A 76 0.37 8.81 2.80
N LEU A 77 -0.14 9.57 1.83
CA LEU A 77 0.54 9.77 0.56
C LEU A 77 1.92 10.43 0.73
N GLU A 78 2.01 11.48 1.55
CA GLU A 78 3.27 12.15 1.83
C GLU A 78 4.25 11.26 2.59
N LEU A 79 3.78 10.45 3.56
CA LEU A 79 4.64 9.46 4.21
C LEU A 79 5.23 8.46 3.21
N LEU A 80 4.42 7.94 2.27
CA LEU A 80 4.92 6.99 1.28
C LEU A 80 5.97 7.61 0.35
N LYS A 81 5.82 8.89 -0.02
CA LYS A 81 6.84 9.63 -0.78
C LYS A 81 8.11 9.89 0.03
N ASP A 82 7.99 10.20 1.32
CA ASP A 82 9.13 10.32 2.22
C ASP A 82 9.91 8.99 2.28
N THR A 83 9.19 7.88 2.44
CA THR A 83 9.78 6.53 2.44
C THR A 83 10.48 6.23 1.12
N GLU A 84 9.84 6.49 -0.02
CA GLU A 84 10.47 6.34 -1.34
C GLU A 84 11.78 7.14 -1.44
N LYS A 85 11.76 8.42 -1.06
CA LYS A 85 12.93 9.29 -1.13
C LYS A 85 14.09 8.78 -0.28
N VAL A 86 13.81 8.36 0.94
CA VAL A 86 14.81 7.87 1.89
C VAL A 86 15.43 6.56 1.39
N LEU A 87 14.60 5.59 0.99
CA LEU A 87 15.10 4.30 0.51
C LEU A 87 15.81 4.45 -0.84
N LYS A 88 15.34 5.34 -1.72
CA LYS A 88 16.00 5.64 -2.99
C LYS A 88 17.41 6.19 -2.77
N ALA A 89 17.57 7.16 -1.87
CA ALA A 89 18.88 7.72 -1.57
C ALA A 89 19.87 6.67 -1.06
N ARG A 90 19.41 5.72 -0.23
CA ARG A 90 20.21 4.57 0.21
C ARG A 90 20.57 3.67 -0.97
N ASN A 91 19.59 3.28 -1.77
CA ASN A 91 19.79 2.36 -2.88
C ASN A 91 20.75 2.93 -3.93
N ASP A 92 20.61 4.21 -4.28
CA ASP A 92 21.53 4.91 -5.19
C ASP A 92 22.96 4.91 -4.64
N LYS A 93 23.14 5.14 -3.33
CA LYS A 93 24.47 5.11 -2.68
C LYS A 93 25.11 3.72 -2.70
N LEU A 94 24.31 2.67 -2.58
CA LEU A 94 24.78 1.28 -2.49
C LEU A 94 24.76 0.54 -3.84
N GLY A 95 24.23 1.16 -4.90
CA GLY A 95 24.04 0.51 -6.20
C GLY A 95 22.96 -0.57 -6.22
N LEU A 96 21.98 -0.49 -5.31
CA LEU A 96 20.91 -1.48 -5.16
C LEU A 96 19.69 -1.12 -6.02
N GLN A 97 18.97 -2.14 -6.44
CA GLN A 97 17.63 -2.04 -7.03
C GLN A 97 16.56 -2.26 -5.96
N TRP A 98 15.32 -1.86 -6.26
CA TRP A 98 14.17 -2.14 -5.37
C TRP A 98 13.96 -3.63 -5.13
N SER A 99 14.21 -4.45 -6.15
CA SER A 99 14.13 -5.91 -6.09
C SER A 99 15.13 -6.57 -5.16
N ASP A 100 16.18 -5.86 -4.74
CA ASP A 100 17.21 -6.38 -3.85
C ASP A 100 16.80 -6.33 -2.37
N ALA A 101 15.71 -5.62 -2.04
CA ALA A 101 15.22 -5.50 -0.68
C ALA A 101 14.73 -6.85 -0.14
N ALA A 102 15.32 -7.31 0.97
CA ALA A 102 14.94 -8.54 1.64
C ALA A 102 14.40 -8.27 3.05
N PHE A 103 13.52 -9.16 3.51
CA PHE A 103 12.86 -9.07 4.82
C PHE A 103 13.84 -8.96 5.99
N ASN A 104 15.00 -9.61 5.87
CA ASN A 104 16.03 -9.68 6.89
C ASN A 104 17.11 -8.59 6.77
N ASP A 105 17.03 -7.65 5.81
CA ASP A 105 18.02 -6.58 5.66
C ASP A 105 18.16 -5.74 6.93
N LEU A 106 17.04 -5.45 7.60
CA LEU A 106 17.04 -4.64 8.82
C LEU A 106 17.85 -5.29 9.97
N GLY A 107 18.01 -6.61 9.96
CA GLY A 107 18.82 -7.32 10.96
C GLY A 107 20.33 -7.17 10.77
N HIS A 108 20.77 -6.62 9.64
CA HIS A 108 22.19 -6.52 9.26
C HIS A 108 22.65 -5.07 9.00
N ASP A 109 21.75 -4.09 9.12
CA ASP A 109 22.02 -2.68 8.84
C ASP A 109 21.32 -1.79 9.88
N ASP A 110 22.04 -1.42 10.95
CA ASP A 110 21.50 -0.62 12.06
C ASP A 110 20.98 0.76 11.63
N VAL A 111 21.59 1.34 10.60
CA VAL A 111 21.19 2.65 10.05
C VAL A 111 19.87 2.51 9.31
N LEU A 112 19.74 1.47 8.47
CA LEU A 112 18.48 1.16 7.79
C LEU A 112 17.39 0.81 8.81
N LEU A 113 17.68 -0.02 9.80
CA LEU A 113 16.74 -0.40 10.87
C LEU A 113 16.18 0.84 11.57
N SER A 114 17.07 1.71 12.04
CA SER A 114 16.67 2.94 12.74
C SER A 114 15.82 3.85 11.86
N THR A 115 16.21 3.98 10.58
CA THR A 115 15.50 4.81 9.60
C THR A 115 14.10 4.27 9.30
N VAL A 116 13.98 2.96 9.05
CA VAL A 116 12.71 2.30 8.74
C VAL A 116 11.79 2.29 9.96
N ASN A 117 12.32 2.08 11.17
CA ASN A 117 11.51 2.13 12.39
C ASN A 117 10.81 3.49 12.55
N LEU A 118 11.51 4.61 12.30
CA LEU A 118 10.90 5.94 12.35
C LEU A 118 9.78 6.11 11.31
N LEU A 119 9.97 5.60 10.09
CA LEU A 119 8.96 5.64 9.04
C LEU A 119 7.75 4.75 9.37
N PHE A 120 8.01 3.57 9.94
CA PHE A 120 6.99 2.61 10.35
C PHE A 120 6.16 3.13 11.55
N GLU A 121 6.79 3.76 12.54
CA GLU A 121 6.09 4.42 13.65
C GLU A 121 5.17 5.53 13.14
N ARG A 122 5.64 6.36 12.19
CA ARG A 122 4.79 7.35 11.52
C ARG A 122 3.63 6.69 10.78
N PHE A 123 3.88 5.57 10.10
CA PHE A 123 2.85 4.80 9.40
C PHE A 123 1.75 4.34 10.36
N LEU A 124 2.12 3.71 11.48
CA LEU A 124 1.19 3.26 12.50
C LEU A 124 0.42 4.42 13.15
N LEU A 125 1.08 5.56 13.35
CA LEU A 125 0.46 6.75 13.92
C LEU A 125 -0.66 7.32 13.02
N ILE A 126 -0.46 7.34 11.70
CA ILE A 126 -1.41 7.96 10.77
C ILE A 126 -2.45 6.98 10.21
N ALA A 127 -2.16 5.68 10.19
CA ALA A 127 -3.07 4.67 9.63
C ALA A 127 -4.50 4.67 10.22
N PRO A 128 -4.74 4.90 11.53
CA PRO A 128 -6.09 5.03 12.07
C PRO A 128 -6.92 6.13 11.40
N ASN A 129 -6.29 7.25 11.03
CA ASN A 129 -6.97 8.33 10.32
C ASN A 129 -7.30 7.94 8.89
N SER A 130 -6.40 7.23 8.19
CA SER A 130 -6.67 6.65 6.87
C SER A 130 -7.89 5.72 6.90
N LEU A 131 -7.94 4.81 7.88
CA LEU A 131 -9.07 3.89 8.05
C LEU A 131 -10.38 4.64 8.33
N LYS A 132 -10.33 5.67 9.18
CA LYS A 132 -11.49 6.52 9.48
C LYS A 132 -11.99 7.23 8.21
N LEU A 133 -11.09 7.88 7.47
CA LEU A 133 -11.38 8.60 6.22
C LEU A 133 -12.08 7.69 5.21
N ILE A 134 -11.47 6.54 4.93
CA ILE A 134 -11.98 5.54 3.98
C ILE A 134 -13.34 5.02 4.44
N SER A 135 -13.49 4.68 5.72
CA SER A 135 -14.77 4.18 6.25
C SER A 135 -15.90 5.20 6.13
N THR A 136 -15.60 6.49 6.34
CA THR A 136 -16.56 7.58 6.17
C THR A 136 -16.93 7.74 4.70
N TYR A 137 -15.96 7.74 3.80
CA TYR A 137 -16.21 7.81 2.37
C TYR A 137 -17.11 6.67 1.89
N ILE A 138 -16.85 5.43 2.34
CA ILE A 138 -17.68 4.26 1.99
C ILE A 138 -19.13 4.46 2.46
N ARG A 139 -19.35 4.88 3.71
CA ARG A 139 -20.70 5.11 4.24
C ARG A 139 -21.45 6.23 3.52
N SER A 140 -20.74 7.25 3.04
CA SER A 140 -21.32 8.36 2.29
C SER A 140 -21.52 8.06 0.80
N ASN A 141 -20.94 6.97 0.27
CA ASN A 141 -20.98 6.61 -1.15
C ASN A 141 -21.22 5.11 -1.37
N PRO A 142 -22.24 4.48 -0.74
CA PRO A 142 -22.42 3.03 -0.76
C PRO A 142 -22.54 2.44 -2.17
N GLN A 143 -23.12 3.18 -3.12
CA GLN A 143 -23.27 2.79 -4.53
C GLN A 143 -21.95 2.50 -5.25
N GLN A 144 -20.81 2.99 -4.71
CA GLN A 144 -19.50 2.67 -5.26
C GLN A 144 -18.92 1.37 -4.68
N PHE A 145 -19.49 0.78 -3.64
CA PHE A 145 -18.88 -0.32 -2.91
C PHE A 145 -19.77 -1.56 -2.80
N VAL A 146 -21.08 -1.37 -2.77
CA VAL A 146 -22.09 -2.42 -2.70
C VAL A 146 -23.05 -2.31 -3.87
N GLU A 147 -23.49 -3.46 -4.39
CA GLU A 147 -24.71 -3.51 -5.18
C GLU A 147 -25.86 -3.50 -4.17
N ILE A 148 -26.69 -2.45 -4.21
CA ILE A 148 -27.92 -2.40 -3.43
C ILE A 148 -28.94 -3.20 -4.22
N GLU A 149 -29.22 -4.43 -3.78
CA GLU A 149 -30.38 -5.16 -4.27
C GLU A 149 -31.62 -4.37 -3.84
N ASN A 150 -32.39 -3.89 -4.81
CA ASN A 150 -33.72 -3.34 -4.54
C ASN A 150 -34.65 -4.53 -4.26
N GLU A 151 -35.15 -4.65 -3.04
CA GLU A 151 -36.31 -5.51 -2.71
C GLU A 151 -37.61 -4.94 -3.30
#